data_AF-A0A109LGE5-F1
#
_entry.id   AF-A0A109LGE5-F1
#
_cell.length_a   1.000
_cell.length_b   1.000
_cell.length_c   1.000
_cell.angle_alpha   90.00
_cell.angle_beta   90.00
_cell.angle_gamma   90.00
#
_symmetry.space_group_name_H-M   'P 1'
#
loop_
_entity.id
_entity.type
_entity.pdbx_description
1 polymer ?
#
loop_
_entity_poly.entity_id
_entity_poly.type
_entity_poly.pdbx_seq_one_letter_code
_entity_poly.pdbx_strand_id
1 'polypeptide(L)'
;MRTSAVGDSVEGNALILQCRKFSLQGPIRSKHTKSLVYTFKLNIHGFATITKELAETSIKISESSLLNEGDEIHGETINGFSTKAPGKETVDHATSTHKATFVSTRGQSYATVQIGIRDQLQAIQKRIEYKKQS
;
A
#
# COMPACT_ATOMS: atom_id res chain seq x y z
N MET A 1 12.76 6.76 9.64
CA MET A 1 11.82 6.07 8.72
C MET A 1 12.47 4.77 8.26
N ARG A 2 11.80 3.64 8.48
CA ARG A 2 12.26 2.33 7.99
C ARG A 2 12.00 2.26 6.49
N THR A 3 13.00 1.94 5.69
CA THR A 3 12.79 1.66 4.26
C THR A 3 12.01 0.36 4.17
N SER A 4 10.75 0.41 3.70
CA SER A 4 9.94 -0.80 3.54
C SER A 4 10.52 -1.68 2.44
N ALA A 5 10.53 -2.98 2.68
CA ALA A 5 10.93 -3.98 1.71
C ALA A 5 9.75 -4.36 0.80
N VAL A 6 10.04 -4.98 -0.34
CA VAL A 6 9.01 -5.56 -1.19
C VAL A 6 8.22 -6.61 -0.42
N GLY A 7 6.90 -6.54 -0.53
CA GLY A 7 6.00 -7.44 0.20
C GLY A 7 5.62 -6.93 1.59
N ASP A 8 6.28 -5.88 2.10
CA ASP A 8 5.80 -5.17 3.28
C ASP A 8 4.38 -4.68 3.01
N SER A 9 3.52 -4.85 4.02
CA SER A 9 2.10 -4.62 3.90
C SER A 9 1.52 -4.04 5.18
N VAL A 10 0.43 -3.28 5.02
CA VAL A 10 -0.39 -2.74 6.11
C VAL A 10 -1.83 -3.18 5.92
N GLU A 11 -2.50 -3.48 7.02
CA GLU A 11 -3.93 -3.76 7.05
C GLU A 11 -4.62 -2.96 8.13
N GLY A 12 -5.71 -2.30 7.77
CA GLY A 12 -6.49 -1.50 8.71
C GLY A 12 -7.91 -1.25 8.22
N ASN A 13 -8.77 -0.75 9.09
CA ASN A 13 -10.11 -0.30 8.71
C ASN A 13 -10.12 1.09 8.06
N ALA A 14 -9.03 1.84 8.16
CA ALA A 14 -8.83 3.07 7.44
C ALA A 14 -7.33 3.31 7.26
N LEU A 15 -6.94 3.67 6.04
CA LEU A 15 -5.60 4.06 5.68
C LEU A 15 -5.63 5.51 5.17
N ILE A 16 -4.61 6.30 5.52
CA ILE A 16 -4.27 7.49 4.76
C ILE A 16 -3.25 7.07 3.71
N LEU A 17 -3.57 7.37 2.45
CA LEU A 17 -2.74 7.11 1.30
C LEU A 17 -2.19 8.43 0.77
N GLN A 18 -0.91 8.43 0.44
CA GLN A 18 -0.25 9.59 -0.17
C GLN A 18 0.60 9.12 -1.35
N CYS A 19 0.48 9.80 -2.49
CA CYS A 19 1.33 9.54 -3.66
C CYS A 19 1.33 10.75 -4.60
N ARG A 20 2.14 10.75 -5.67
CA ARG A 20 2.00 11.77 -6.72
C ARG A 20 0.92 11.43 -7.75
N LYS A 21 0.67 10.14 -7.99
CA LYS A 21 -0.33 9.69 -8.95
C LYS A 21 -1.14 8.53 -8.41
N PHE A 22 -2.38 8.84 -8.03
CA PHE A 22 -3.36 7.86 -7.60
C PHE A 22 -4.07 7.25 -8.81
N SER A 23 -4.45 5.98 -8.69
CA SER A 23 -5.26 5.31 -9.70
C SER A 23 -6.25 4.40 -8.99
N LEU A 24 -7.53 4.78 -9.07
CA LEU A 24 -8.63 3.97 -8.56
C LEU A 24 -9.18 3.09 -9.68
N GLN A 25 -9.42 1.83 -9.37
CA GLN A 25 -10.11 0.91 -10.25
C GLN A 25 -11.48 0.58 -9.67
N GLY A 26 -12.41 0.21 -10.56
CA GLY A 26 -13.76 -0.17 -10.19
C GLY A 26 -13.79 -1.39 -9.25
N PRO A 27 -14.95 -1.65 -8.61
CA PRO A 27 -15.06 -2.72 -7.65
C PRO A 27 -14.84 -4.09 -8.32
N ILE A 28 -13.92 -4.88 -7.77
CA ILE A 28 -13.67 -6.27 -8.14
C ILE A 28 -14.04 -7.20 -6.99
N ARG A 29 -14.36 -8.46 -7.29
CA ARG A 29 -14.60 -9.44 -6.23
C ARG A 29 -13.27 -9.92 -5.64
N SER A 30 -13.04 -9.66 -4.36
CA SER A 30 -11.84 -10.12 -3.66
C SER A 30 -11.88 -11.62 -3.43
N LYS A 31 -10.76 -12.31 -3.68
CA LYS A 31 -10.59 -13.73 -3.32
C LYS A 31 -10.51 -13.93 -1.80
N HIS A 32 -10.02 -12.93 -1.07
CA HIS A 32 -9.77 -13.03 0.36
C HIS A 32 -11.02 -12.74 1.18
N THR A 33 -11.65 -11.58 0.96
CA THR A 33 -12.84 -11.16 1.73
C THR A 33 -14.16 -11.65 1.13
N LYS A 34 -14.13 -12.28 -0.06
CA LYS A 34 -15.29 -12.72 -0.87
C LYS A 34 -16.28 -11.62 -1.23
N SER A 35 -15.99 -10.38 -0.85
CA SER A 35 -16.80 -9.17 -1.06
C SER A 35 -16.26 -8.35 -2.23
N LEU A 36 -17.06 -7.39 -2.69
CA LEU A 36 -16.59 -6.37 -3.63
C LEU A 36 -15.60 -5.44 -2.93
N VAL A 37 -14.48 -5.16 -3.58
CA VAL A 37 -13.43 -4.27 -3.10
C VAL A 37 -13.00 -3.32 -4.21
N TYR A 38 -12.67 -2.10 -3.83
CA TYR A 38 -12.15 -1.06 -4.72
C TYR A 38 -10.64 -1.15 -4.71
N THR A 39 -10.05 -1.61 -5.80
CA THR A 39 -8.59 -1.68 -5.92
C THR A 39 -8.02 -0.30 -6.22
N PHE A 40 -6.88 0.00 -5.61
CA PHE A 40 -6.17 1.25 -5.85
C PHE A 40 -4.69 0.99 -6.06
N LYS A 41 -4.06 1.93 -6.75
CA LYS A 41 -2.63 1.96 -6.99
C LYS A 41 -2.07 3.35 -6.69
N LEU A 42 -1.09 3.39 -5.81
CA LEU A 42 -0.26 4.55 -5.53
C LEU A 42 0.99 4.45 -6.39
N ASN A 43 1.14 5.36 -7.35
CA ASN A 43 2.35 5.45 -8.16
C ASN A 43 3.16 6.67 -7.74
N ILE A 44 4.49 6.50 -7.71
CA ILE A 44 5.49 7.54 -7.45
C ILE A 44 5.37 8.06 -6.00
N HIS A 45 6.27 7.59 -5.14
CA HIS A 45 6.33 7.91 -3.72
C HIS A 45 5.03 7.57 -2.98
N GLY A 46 4.65 6.29 -3.00
CA GLY A 46 3.48 5.80 -2.30
C GLY A 46 3.76 5.64 -0.81
N PHE A 47 2.93 6.26 0.02
CA PHE A 47 2.84 6.03 1.45
C PHE A 47 1.44 5.51 1.78
N ALA A 48 1.38 4.54 2.70
CA ALA A 48 0.13 4.09 3.29
C ALA A 48 0.31 3.97 4.80
N THR A 49 -0.49 4.72 5.55
CA THR A 49 -0.42 4.80 7.02
C THR A 49 -1.75 4.34 7.61
N ILE A 50 -1.69 3.49 8.62
CA ILE A 50 -2.87 3.02 9.33
C ILE A 50 -3.40 4.14 10.22
N THR A 51 -4.66 4.52 10.01
CA THR A 51 -5.37 5.50 10.86
C THR A 51 -6.47 4.88 11.69
N LYS A 52 -6.87 3.65 11.35
CA LYS A 52 -7.76 2.85 12.17
C LYS A 52 -7.38 1.39 12.01
N GLU A 53 -7.12 0.74 13.13
CA GLU A 53 -6.75 -0.67 13.18
C GLU A 53 -7.81 -1.56 12.53
N LEU A 54 -7.36 -2.73 12.09
CA LEU A 54 -8.23 -3.76 11.54
C LEU A 54 -9.20 -4.24 12.63
N ALA A 55 -10.48 -4.40 12.31
CA ALA A 55 -11.43 -4.91 13.30
C ALA A 55 -11.11 -6.37 13.62
N GLU A 56 -11.29 -6.78 14.88
CA GLU A 56 -11.03 -8.15 15.35
C GLU A 56 -11.78 -9.22 14.53
N THR A 57 -12.96 -8.88 14.01
CA THR A 57 -13.80 -9.78 13.21
C THR A 57 -13.43 -9.81 11.72
N SER A 58 -12.46 -9.00 11.28
CA SER A 58 -12.06 -8.91 9.88
C SER A 58 -11.03 -10.00 9.52
N ILE A 59 -11.11 -10.48 8.29
CA ILE A 59 -10.20 -11.53 7.78
C ILE A 59 -8.85 -10.89 7.47
N LYS A 60 -7.78 -11.29 8.16
CA LYS A 60 -6.42 -10.86 7.84
C LYS A 60 -5.99 -11.39 6.47
N ILE A 61 -5.36 -10.56 5.65
CA ILE A 61 -4.97 -10.86 4.27
C ILE A 61 -3.57 -11.48 4.21
N SER A 62 -2.65 -10.97 5.01
CA SER A 62 -1.27 -11.44 5.10
C SER A 62 -0.82 -11.50 6.55
N GLU A 63 -0.19 -12.60 6.95
CA GLU A 63 0.28 -12.77 8.32
C GLU A 63 1.38 -11.78 8.73
N SER A 64 2.14 -11.29 7.75
CA SER A 64 3.25 -10.35 7.96
C SER A 64 2.85 -8.87 7.89
N SER A 65 1.56 -8.57 7.72
CA SER A 65 1.09 -7.19 7.68
C SER A 65 1.28 -6.49 9.03
N LEU A 66 1.67 -5.23 8.97
CA LEU A 66 1.55 -4.30 10.08
C LEU A 66 0.06 -3.98 10.29
N LEU A 67 -0.37 -3.87 11.55
CA LEU A 67 -1.80 -3.77 11.91
C LEU A 67 -2.12 -2.61 12.86
N ASN A 68 -1.10 -2.02 13.50
CA ASN A 68 -1.33 -1.06 14.58
C ASN A 68 -1.54 0.34 14.02
N GLU A 69 -2.28 1.16 14.75
CA GLU A 69 -2.45 2.56 14.37
C GLU A 69 -1.08 3.29 14.32
N GLY A 70 -0.87 4.09 13.27
CA GLY A 70 0.38 4.78 13.03
C GLY A 70 1.45 3.96 12.30
N ASP A 71 1.27 2.65 12.13
CA ASP A 71 2.15 1.85 11.27
C ASP A 71 2.05 2.33 9.82
N GLU A 72 3.19 2.40 9.14
CA GLU A 72 3.28 2.90 7.77
C GLU A 72 4.19 2.04 6.90
N ILE A 73 3.87 2.01 5.60
CA ILE A 73 4.75 1.49 4.55
C ILE A 73 5.01 2.58 3.52
N HIS A 74 6.23 2.56 2.99
CA HIS A 74 6.67 3.47 1.94
C HIS A 74 7.30 2.68 0.80
N GLY A 75 6.83 2.92 -0.42
CA GLY A 75 7.36 2.28 -1.62
C GLY A 75 7.20 3.14 -2.86
N GLU A 76 7.94 2.82 -3.91
CA GLU A 76 7.78 3.49 -5.20
C GLU A 76 6.39 3.27 -5.78
N THR A 77 5.90 2.04 -5.66
CA THR A 77 4.54 1.65 -6.02
C THR A 77 3.92 0.86 -4.86
N ILE A 78 2.71 1.25 -4.48
CA ILE A 78 1.90 0.50 -3.53
C ILE A 78 0.58 0.12 -4.21
N ASN A 79 0.24 -1.16 -4.17
CA ASN A 79 -1.05 -1.65 -4.61
C ASN A 79 -1.89 -2.01 -3.39
N GLY A 80 -3.20 -1.87 -3.51
CA GLY A 80 -4.08 -2.22 -2.40
C GLY A 80 -5.54 -2.30 -2.82
N PHE A 81 -6.38 -2.52 -1.83
CA PHE A 81 -7.82 -2.44 -1.98
C PHE A 81 -8.47 -1.94 -0.70
N SER A 82 -9.69 -1.44 -0.82
CA SER A 82 -10.58 -1.14 0.29
C SER A 82 -11.97 -1.71 0.04
N THR A 83 -12.63 -2.18 1.09
CA THR A 83 -14.00 -2.73 1.00
C THR A 83 -15.05 -1.66 0.71
N LYS A 84 -14.78 -0.38 1.06
CA LYS A 84 -15.62 0.76 0.66
C LYS A 84 -14.86 1.62 -0.35
N ALA A 85 -15.61 2.38 -1.15
CA ALA A 85 -15.02 3.34 -2.07
C ALA A 85 -14.11 4.32 -1.31
N PRO A 86 -12.85 4.53 -1.74
CA PRO A 86 -11.99 5.56 -1.16
C PRO A 86 -12.65 6.93 -1.22
N GLY A 87 -12.26 7.79 -0.27
CA GLY A 87 -12.70 9.18 -0.22
C GLY A 87 -12.22 9.99 -1.42
N LYS A 88 -12.68 11.24 -1.49
CA LYS A 88 -12.26 12.17 -2.53
C LYS A 88 -10.75 12.42 -2.45
N GLU A 89 -10.11 12.44 -3.61
CA GLU A 89 -8.71 12.84 -3.75
C GLU A 89 -8.55 14.32 -3.41
N THR A 90 -7.54 14.63 -2.59
CA THR A 90 -7.12 16.00 -2.31
C THR A 90 -5.68 16.16 -2.76
N VAL A 91 -5.40 17.19 -3.57
CA VAL A 91 -4.04 17.48 -4.01
C VAL A 91 -3.55 18.66 -3.20
N ASP A 92 -2.51 18.44 -2.41
CA ASP A 92 -1.90 19.47 -1.56
C ASP A 92 -0.38 19.49 -1.68
N HIS A 93 0.26 20.55 -1.22
CA HIS A 93 1.71 20.68 -1.19
C HIS A 93 2.26 19.87 -0.01
N ALA A 94 2.75 18.66 -0.29
CA ALA A 94 3.45 17.86 0.71
C ALA A 94 4.81 18.47 1.09
N THR A 95 5.42 19.26 0.19
CA THR A 95 6.62 20.09 0.42
C THR A 95 6.52 21.38 -0.41
N SER A 96 7.35 22.39 -0.12
CA SER A 96 7.33 23.70 -0.80
C SER A 96 7.39 23.66 -2.33
N THR A 97 7.87 22.57 -2.93
CA THR A 97 8.03 22.43 -4.39
C THR A 97 7.29 21.25 -5.01
N HIS A 98 6.66 20.38 -4.22
CA HIS A 98 6.03 19.16 -4.75
C HIS A 98 4.62 18.94 -4.21
N LYS A 99 3.68 18.75 -5.14
CA LYS A 99 2.31 18.34 -4.86
C LYS A 99 2.24 16.83 -4.64
N ALA A 100 1.42 16.43 -3.68
CA ALA A 100 1.02 15.05 -3.46
C ALA A 100 -0.50 14.95 -3.43
N THR A 101 -1.01 13.83 -3.90
CA THR A 101 -2.38 13.40 -3.76
C THR A 101 -2.53 12.63 -2.45
N PHE A 102 -3.48 13.06 -1.63
CA PHE A 102 -3.90 12.40 -0.40
C PHE A 102 -5.30 11.81 -0.61
N VAL A 103 -5.44 10.55 -0.20
CA VAL A 103 -6.70 9.79 -0.29
C VAL A 103 -6.89 9.03 1.02
N SER A 104 -8.09 9.05 1.58
CA SER A 104 -8.44 8.20 2.74
C SER A 104 -9.24 6.99 2.29
N THR A 105 -8.90 5.81 2.79
CA THR A 105 -9.72 4.61 2.62
C THR A 105 -10.68 4.44 3.80
N ARG A 106 -11.73 3.66 3.59
CA ARG A 106 -12.71 3.31 4.63
C ARG A 106 -13.06 1.83 4.55
N GLY A 107 -13.35 1.25 5.72
CA GLY A 107 -13.56 -0.18 5.85
C GLY A 107 -12.25 -0.95 5.71
N GLN A 108 -12.32 -2.27 5.85
CA GLN A 108 -11.15 -3.13 5.71
C GLN A 108 -10.37 -2.79 4.43
N SER A 109 -9.10 -2.44 4.63
CA SER A 109 -8.18 -1.95 3.63
C SER A 109 -6.85 -2.69 3.76
N TYR A 110 -6.25 -3.01 2.63
CA TYR A 110 -4.96 -3.67 2.53
C TYR A 110 -4.10 -2.89 1.55
N ALA A 111 -2.84 -2.67 1.88
CA ALA A 111 -1.86 -2.07 0.99
C ALA A 111 -0.53 -2.81 1.09
N THR A 112 0.15 -3.00 -0.04
CA THR A 112 1.41 -3.74 -0.12
C THR A 112 2.38 -3.06 -1.08
N VAL A 113 3.66 -3.02 -0.68
CA VAL A 113 4.75 -2.51 -1.51
C VAL A 113 5.00 -3.48 -2.66
N GLN A 114 4.92 -2.94 -3.88
CA GLN A 114 5.23 -3.65 -5.12
C GLN A 114 6.45 -3.02 -5.78
N ILE A 115 7.26 -3.84 -6.44
CA ILE A 115 8.37 -3.37 -7.27
C ILE A 115 8.00 -3.50 -8.75
N GLY A 116 8.46 -2.57 -9.58
CA GLY A 116 8.43 -2.73 -11.02
C GLY A 116 9.29 -3.92 -11.45
N ILE A 117 8.83 -4.70 -12.44
CA ILE A 117 9.50 -5.95 -12.88
C ILE A 117 11.02 -5.76 -13.09
N ARG A 118 11.45 -4.58 -13.56
CA ARG A 118 12.87 -4.24 -13.76
C ARG A 118 13.69 -4.25 -12.47
N ASP A 119 13.20 -3.62 -11.41
CA ASP A 119 13.94 -3.55 -10.14
C ASP A 119 13.86 -4.88 -9.39
N GLN A 120 12.83 -5.69 -9.67
CA GLN A 120 12.70 -7.05 -9.16
C GLN A 120 13.80 -7.94 -9.74
N LEU A 121 14.02 -7.85 -11.06
CA LEU A 121 15.09 -8.56 -11.74
C LEU A 121 16.47 -8.12 -11.23
N GLN A 122 16.68 -6.82 -11.04
CA GLN A 122 17.94 -6.31 -10.47
C GLN A 122 18.15 -6.76 -9.02
N ALA A 123 17.12 -6.75 -8.19
CA ALA A 123 17.20 -7.21 -6.80
C ALA A 123 17.51 -8.72 -6.72
N ILE A 124 16.91 -9.53 -7.59
CA ILE A 124 17.20 -10.97 -7.70
C ILE A 124 18.66 -11.18 -8.12
N GLN A 125 19.12 -10.47 -9.15
CA GLN A 125 20.48 -10.57 -9.67
C GLN A 125 21.52 -10.23 -8.59
N LYS A 126 21.30 -9.14 -7.85
CA LYS A 126 22.16 -8.73 -6.72
C LYS A 126 22.20 -9.76 -5.59
N ARG A 127 21.08 -10.43 -5.31
CA ARG A 127 20.99 -11.51 -4.31
C ARG A 127 21.75 -12.77 -4.72
N ILE A 128 21.73 -13.11 -6.02
CA ILE A 128 22.48 -14.23 -6.58
C ILE A 128 23.98 -13.98 -6.50
N GLU A 129 24.42 -12.76 -6.82
CA GLU A 129 25.85 -12.37 -6.73
C GLU A 129 26.38 -12.46 -5.31
N TYR A 130 25.61 -11.97 -4.32
CA TYR A 130 26.01 -12.03 -2.91
C TYR A 130 26.18 -13.48 -2.40
N LYS A 131 25.30 -14.39 -2.82
CA LYS A 131 25.39 -15.82 -2.48
C LYS A 131 26.57 -16.55 -3.13
N LYS A 132 27.13 -16.02 -4.22
CA LYS A 132 28.32 -16.60 -4.87
C LYS A 132 29.63 -16.16 -4.23
N GLN A 133 29.60 -15.09 -3.42
CA GLN A 133 30.75 -14.55 -2.70
C GLN A 133 30.85 -15.03 -1.24
N SER A 134 29.83 -15.76 -0.76
CA SER A 134 29.78 -16.41 0.56
C SER A 134 30.12 -17.89 0.42
#